data_AF-A0A520HLF3-F1
#
_entry.id   AF-A0A520HLF3-F1
#
_cell.length_a   1.000
_cell.length_b   1.000
_cell.length_c   1.000
_cell.angle_alpha   90.00
_cell.angle_beta   90.00
_cell.angle_gamma   90.00
#
_symmetry.space_group_name_H-M   'P 1'
#
loop_
_entity.id
_entity.type
_entity.pdbx_description
1 polymer ?
#
loop_
_entity_poly.entity_id
_entity_poly.type
_entity_poly.pdbx_seq_one_letter_code
_entity_poly.pdbx_strand_id
1 'polypeptide(L)'
;MTASFSTFTIALLLQSAATPVAVPTAPLSPVAHPDIWPTANARPVRDLKVEARIDAILKRMSVEDKIGQLIQVDIASIEPSDLRTYKLGSILNGGNAGPHGNDLAPPVEWLKLADDFYDASMARSDGRPAIPVIWGTDAVHGNNNIPGATLFPHNIGLGAARDRDLMREIGHVTAIETAAAGIDWTFAPTLAVVRDDRWGRTYESYSEEPTIQADYAGAVIEGVQGKVGTKEFLAPDRVIATTKHFLGDGGTGGRDQGDTKVP
;
A
#
# COMPACT_ATOMS: atom_id res chain seq x y z
N MET A 1 -46.51 -9.94 -56.55
CA MET A 1 -46.76 -8.48 -56.41
C MET A 1 -47.50 -8.24 -55.09
N THR A 2 -46.81 -7.56 -54.18
CA THR A 2 -47.27 -6.94 -52.91
C THR A 2 -48.09 -7.78 -51.93
N ALA A 3 -47.37 -8.53 -51.07
CA ALA A 3 -47.90 -8.97 -49.78
C ALA A 3 -47.62 -7.86 -48.75
N SER A 4 -48.68 -7.33 -48.15
CA SER A 4 -48.63 -6.34 -47.08
C SER A 4 -48.44 -7.06 -45.75
N PHE A 5 -47.28 -6.90 -45.11
CA PHE A 5 -47.06 -7.34 -43.73
C PHE A 5 -47.34 -6.18 -42.78
N SER A 6 -48.42 -6.32 -42.02
CA SER A 6 -48.77 -5.43 -40.92
C SER A 6 -48.11 -5.97 -39.64
N THR A 7 -47.04 -5.34 -39.19
CA THR A 7 -46.39 -5.65 -37.91
C THR A 7 -47.02 -4.79 -36.82
N PHE A 8 -47.92 -5.38 -36.04
CA PHE A 8 -48.38 -4.79 -34.78
C PHE A 8 -47.30 -4.99 -33.72
N THR A 9 -46.59 -3.93 -33.36
CA THR A 9 -45.72 -3.90 -32.18
C THR A 9 -46.58 -3.54 -30.97
N ILE A 10 -46.91 -4.52 -30.13
CA ILE A 10 -47.49 -4.27 -28.80
C ILE A 10 -46.33 -4.02 -27.84
N ALA A 11 -46.06 -2.75 -27.53
CA ALA A 11 -45.21 -2.37 -26.43
C ALA A 11 -46.02 -2.43 -25.13
N LEU A 12 -45.79 -3.45 -24.31
CA LEU A 12 -46.36 -3.56 -22.97
C LEU A 12 -45.50 -2.74 -22.00
N LEU A 13 -45.81 -1.46 -21.83
CA LEU A 13 -45.25 -0.63 -20.77
C LEU A 13 -45.94 -0.96 -19.43
N LEU A 14 -45.31 -1.85 -18.64
CA LEU A 14 -45.61 -1.98 -17.22
C LEU A 14 -44.90 -0.84 -16.47
N GLN A 15 -45.59 0.27 -16.26
CA GLN A 15 -45.22 1.26 -15.26
C GLN A 15 -45.60 0.73 -13.87
N SER A 16 -44.67 0.03 -13.22
CA SER A 16 -44.73 -0.13 -11.77
C SER A 16 -44.28 1.20 -11.16
N ALA A 17 -45.23 2.05 -10.76
CA ALA A 17 -44.94 3.20 -9.91
C ALA A 17 -44.56 2.68 -8.51
N ALA A 18 -43.29 2.33 -8.33
CA ALA A 18 -42.73 2.15 -7.00
C ALA A 18 -42.64 3.53 -6.35
N THR A 19 -43.51 3.80 -5.38
CA THR A 19 -43.35 4.96 -4.50
C THR A 19 -41.96 4.88 -3.86
N PRO A 20 -41.11 5.91 -3.99
CA PRO A 20 -39.81 5.88 -3.35
C PRO A 20 -40.04 5.82 -1.84
N VAL A 21 -39.64 4.69 -1.23
CA VAL A 21 -39.54 4.61 0.22
C VAL A 21 -38.43 5.58 0.61
N ALA A 22 -38.81 6.69 1.23
CA ALA A 22 -37.84 7.62 1.78
C ALA A 22 -37.06 6.88 2.87
N VAL A 23 -35.82 6.51 2.57
CA VAL A 23 -34.88 6.00 3.56
C VAL A 23 -34.65 7.17 4.54
N PRO A 24 -34.89 7.00 5.85
CA PRO A 24 -34.62 8.05 6.82
C PRO A 24 -33.14 8.41 6.73
N THR A 25 -32.83 9.61 6.27
CA THR A 25 -31.48 10.15 6.31
C THR A 25 -31.20 10.56 7.75
N ALA A 26 -30.65 9.64 8.54
CA ALA A 26 -30.01 10.02 9.78
C ALA A 26 -28.97 11.11 9.47
N PRO A 27 -28.81 12.15 10.31
CA PRO A 27 -27.76 13.14 10.10
C PRO A 27 -26.41 12.43 10.13
N LEU A 28 -25.59 12.67 9.10
CA LEU A 28 -24.21 12.17 9.05
C LEU A 28 -23.47 12.67 10.30
N SER A 29 -22.82 11.75 11.01
CA SER A 29 -22.00 12.05 12.18
C SER A 29 -20.52 11.90 11.83
N PRO A 30 -19.66 12.87 12.18
CA PRO A 30 -18.21 12.72 12.04
C PRO A 30 -17.61 11.84 13.16
N VAL A 31 -18.42 11.35 14.10
CA VAL A 31 -17.95 10.58 15.26
C VAL A 31 -17.79 9.12 14.86
N ALA A 32 -16.56 8.62 14.91
CA ALA A 32 -16.31 7.18 14.86
C ALA A 32 -16.76 6.51 16.18
N HIS A 33 -17.29 5.30 16.08
CA HIS A 33 -17.66 4.44 17.21
C HIS A 33 -16.75 3.19 17.24
N PRO A 34 -15.50 3.28 17.74
CA PRO A 34 -14.57 2.14 17.71
C PRO A 34 -15.05 0.93 18.53
N ASP A 35 -15.96 1.15 19.47
CA ASP A 35 -16.57 0.13 20.32
C ASP A 35 -17.42 -0.89 19.54
N ILE A 36 -17.93 -0.53 18.36
CA ILE A 36 -18.67 -1.46 17.48
C ILE A 36 -17.79 -2.14 16.44
N TRP A 37 -16.50 -1.80 16.37
CA TRP A 37 -15.57 -2.40 15.40
C TRP A 37 -15.17 -3.79 15.86
N PRO A 38 -15.04 -4.76 14.94
CA PRO A 38 -14.58 -6.10 15.31
C PRO A 38 -13.17 -6.01 15.91
N THR A 39 -12.94 -6.72 17.02
CA THR A 39 -11.60 -6.82 17.60
C THR A 39 -10.67 -7.50 16.60
N ALA A 40 -9.64 -6.79 16.15
CA ALA A 40 -8.64 -7.36 15.25
C ALA A 40 -7.82 -8.42 16.00
N ASN A 41 -7.82 -9.66 15.51
CA ASN A 41 -6.89 -10.69 15.94
C ASN A 41 -5.52 -10.45 15.28
N ALA A 42 -4.81 -9.42 15.76
CA ALA A 42 -3.53 -9.01 15.20
C ALA A 42 -2.51 -10.16 15.21
N ARG A 43 -1.92 -10.42 14.05
CA ARG A 43 -0.79 -11.34 13.87
C ARG A 43 0.28 -10.64 13.02
N PRO A 44 1.58 -10.89 13.26
CA PRO A 44 2.15 -11.75 14.31
C PRO A 44 1.93 -11.22 15.74
N VAL A 45 2.03 -12.10 16.73
CA VAL A 45 2.19 -11.68 18.13
C VAL A 45 3.60 -11.12 18.32
N ARG A 46 3.77 -10.20 19.28
CA ARG A 46 5.07 -9.60 19.59
C ARG A 46 6.08 -10.65 20.06
N ASP A 47 7.28 -10.63 19.47
CA ASP A 47 8.39 -11.48 19.91
C ASP A 47 9.11 -10.81 21.08
N LEU A 48 9.07 -11.43 22.26
CA LEU A 48 9.66 -10.88 23.49
C LEU A 48 11.16 -10.57 23.37
N LYS A 49 11.92 -11.28 22.53
CA LYS A 49 13.34 -10.98 22.29
C LYS A 49 13.49 -9.70 21.46
N VAL A 50 12.61 -9.52 20.47
CA VAL A 50 12.57 -8.28 19.67
C VAL A 50 12.15 -7.11 20.54
N GLU A 51 11.10 -7.26 21.35
CA GLU A 51 10.65 -6.21 22.28
C GLU A 51 11.76 -5.82 23.27
N ALA A 52 12.46 -6.78 23.86
CA ALA A 52 13.58 -6.51 24.77
C ALA A 52 14.73 -5.75 24.07
N ARG A 53 14.99 -6.06 22.79
CA ARG A 53 15.98 -5.33 21.97
C ARG A 53 15.51 -3.90 21.68
N ILE A 54 14.23 -3.71 21.34
CA ILE A 54 13.62 -2.39 21.13
C ILE A 54 13.77 -1.55 22.40
N ASP A 55 13.41 -2.09 23.56
CA ASP A 55 13.53 -1.42 24.85
C ASP A 55 14.98 -1.01 25.16
N ALA A 56 15.95 -1.89 24.88
CA ALA A 56 17.37 -1.60 25.09
C ALA A 56 17.89 -0.48 24.17
N ILE A 57 17.41 -0.42 22.92
CA ILE A 57 17.73 0.66 21.98
C ILE A 57 17.09 1.97 22.45
N LEU A 58 15.77 1.96 22.71
CA LEU A 58 15.00 3.14 23.11
C LEU A 58 15.52 3.82 24.38
N LYS A 59 16.03 3.03 25.34
CA LYS A 59 16.64 3.54 26.58
C LYS A 59 17.92 4.34 26.34
N ARG A 60 18.62 4.09 25.23
CA ARG A 60 19.90 4.74 24.89
C ARG A 60 19.76 5.86 23.86
N MET A 61 18.57 6.08 23.33
CA MET A 61 18.27 7.14 22.37
C MET A 61 17.93 8.45 23.09
N SER A 62 18.40 9.58 22.57
CA SER A 62 17.84 10.88 22.98
C SER A 62 16.45 11.11 22.36
N VAL A 63 15.82 12.23 22.71
CA VAL A 63 14.54 12.62 22.09
C VAL A 63 14.74 12.88 20.60
N GLU A 64 15.84 13.52 20.21
CA GLU A 64 16.19 13.82 18.82
C GLU A 64 16.40 12.54 18.00
N ASP A 65 17.09 11.53 18.57
CA ASP A 65 17.23 10.22 17.91
C ASP A 65 15.85 9.58 17.67
N LYS A 66 14.92 9.70 18.64
CA LYS A 66 13.57 9.14 18.52
C LYS A 66 12.75 9.88 17.47
N ILE A 67 12.86 11.21 17.42
CA ILE A 67 12.22 12.04 16.39
C ILE A 67 12.76 11.69 15.01
N GLY A 68 14.08 11.52 14.86
CA GLY A 68 14.69 11.06 13.61
C GLY A 68 14.05 9.76 13.11
N GLN A 69 13.87 8.78 14.00
CA GLN A 69 13.22 7.51 13.65
C GLN A 69 11.75 7.62 13.23
N LEU A 70 11.07 8.73 13.51
CA LEU A 70 9.67 8.98 13.08
C LEU A 70 9.58 9.75 11.76
N ILE A 71 10.69 10.29 11.26
CA ILE A 71 10.72 11.08 10.04
C ILE A 71 11.09 10.17 8.86
N GLN A 72 10.30 10.28 7.78
CA GLN A 72 10.60 9.73 6.47
C GLN A 72 10.83 10.88 5.49
N VAL A 73 11.93 10.83 4.73
CA VAL A 73 12.27 11.87 3.74
C VAL A 73 12.40 11.26 2.36
N ASP A 74 11.86 11.94 1.35
CA ASP A 74 12.00 11.52 -0.05
C ASP A 74 13.45 11.70 -0.52
N ILE A 75 13.99 10.73 -1.27
CA ILE A 75 15.39 10.72 -1.72
C ILE A 75 15.75 11.90 -2.65
N ALA A 76 14.76 12.61 -3.22
CA ALA A 76 15.02 13.85 -3.95
C ALA A 76 15.39 15.03 -3.03
N SER A 77 15.20 14.91 -1.72
CA SER A 77 15.38 15.97 -0.72
C SER A 77 16.47 15.68 0.31
N ILE A 78 17.24 14.60 0.14
CA ILE A 78 18.24 14.17 1.12
C ILE A 78 19.42 13.47 0.46
N GLU A 79 20.61 13.68 1.02
CA GLU A 79 21.83 12.94 0.67
C GLU A 79 22.20 11.93 1.76
N PRO A 80 22.92 10.83 1.45
CA PRO A 80 23.35 9.86 2.46
C PRO A 80 24.06 10.49 3.67
N SER A 81 24.89 11.51 3.43
CA SER A 81 25.63 12.20 4.49
C SER A 81 24.71 12.85 5.55
N ASP A 82 23.48 13.21 5.21
CA ASP A 82 22.51 13.82 6.13
C ASP A 82 22.08 12.86 7.25
N LEU A 83 22.12 11.55 7.02
CA LEU A 83 21.84 10.53 8.06
C LEU A 83 22.90 10.54 9.18
N ARG A 84 24.08 11.10 8.92
CA ARG A 84 25.09 11.33 9.97
C ARG A 84 24.64 12.39 10.98
N THR A 85 23.72 13.27 10.59
CA THR A 85 23.15 14.31 11.43
C THR A 85 21.77 13.93 11.96
N TYR A 86 20.81 13.63 11.08
CA TYR A 86 19.38 13.57 11.45
C TYR A 86 18.88 12.20 11.91
N LYS A 87 19.66 11.12 11.71
CA LYS A 87 19.32 9.77 12.21
C LYS A 87 17.92 9.31 11.82
N LEU A 88 17.55 9.55 10.57
CA LEU A 88 16.21 9.25 10.07
C LEU A 88 15.90 7.76 10.18
N GLY A 89 14.64 7.44 10.44
CA GLY A 89 14.15 6.06 10.48
C GLY A 89 13.97 5.48 9.09
N SER A 90 13.57 6.32 8.13
CA SER A 90 13.34 5.86 6.77
C SER A 90 13.56 6.93 5.72
N ILE A 91 13.76 6.47 4.49
CA ILE A 91 13.69 7.26 3.27
C ILE A 91 12.62 6.66 2.35
N LEU A 92 12.22 7.40 1.32
CA LEU A 92 11.35 6.86 0.28
C LEU A 92 11.68 7.37 -1.12
N ASN A 93 11.13 6.70 -2.14
CA ASN A 93 10.94 7.28 -3.46
C ASN A 93 9.44 7.35 -3.79
N GLY A 94 8.88 8.57 -3.85
CA GLY A 94 7.44 8.80 -4.05
C GLY A 94 6.92 8.64 -5.50
N GLY A 95 7.67 7.96 -6.37
CA GLY A 95 7.29 7.71 -7.77
C GLY A 95 7.97 8.60 -8.83
N ASN A 96 8.49 9.77 -8.45
CA ASN A 96 9.27 10.69 -9.32
C ASN A 96 10.60 11.08 -8.69
N ALA A 97 11.23 10.12 -8.01
CA ALA A 97 12.47 10.33 -7.28
C ALA A 97 13.40 9.14 -7.55
N GLY A 98 14.03 9.15 -8.72
CA GLY A 98 15.11 8.21 -9.01
C GLY A 98 16.45 8.61 -8.37
N PRO A 99 17.40 7.67 -8.22
CA PRO A 99 18.75 7.92 -7.73
C PRO A 99 19.38 9.16 -8.37
N HIS A 100 19.83 10.09 -7.53
CA HIS A 100 20.46 11.35 -7.95
C HIS A 100 19.64 12.16 -8.98
N GLY A 101 18.30 12.08 -8.89
CA GLY A 101 17.38 12.78 -9.78
C GLY A 101 17.21 12.13 -11.16
N ASN A 102 17.63 10.88 -11.33
CA ASN A 102 17.47 10.13 -12.57
C ASN A 102 16.36 9.06 -12.44
N ASP A 103 15.15 9.39 -12.87
CA ASP A 103 14.00 8.46 -12.85
C ASP A 103 14.19 7.22 -13.75
N LEU A 104 15.18 7.25 -14.65
CA LEU A 104 15.55 6.13 -15.51
C LEU A 104 16.82 5.41 -15.04
N ALA A 105 17.25 5.63 -13.79
CA ALA A 105 18.42 4.98 -13.24
C ALA A 105 18.26 3.44 -13.27
N PRO A 106 19.26 2.70 -13.75
CA PRO A 106 19.19 1.24 -13.78
C PRO A 106 19.23 0.66 -12.36
N PRO A 107 18.76 -0.60 -12.15
CA PRO A 107 18.67 -1.22 -10.83
C PRO A 107 19.96 -1.18 -9.99
N VAL A 108 21.14 -1.23 -10.63
CA VAL A 108 22.43 -1.18 -9.94
C VAL A 108 22.68 0.16 -9.22
N GLU A 109 22.18 1.28 -9.76
CA GLU A 109 22.33 2.60 -9.13
C GLU A 109 21.41 2.73 -7.91
N TRP A 110 20.23 2.10 -7.94
CA TRP A 110 19.34 2.01 -6.77
C TRP A 110 20.00 1.24 -5.64
N LEU A 111 20.55 0.05 -5.93
CA LEU A 111 21.25 -0.76 -4.94
C LEU A 111 22.46 -0.02 -4.36
N LYS A 112 23.24 0.65 -5.22
CA LYS A 112 24.38 1.46 -4.77
C LYS A 112 23.96 2.59 -3.82
N LEU A 113 22.87 3.29 -4.14
CA LEU A 113 22.34 4.35 -3.28
C LEU A 113 21.82 3.79 -1.95
N ALA A 114 21.23 2.58 -1.97
CA ALA A 114 20.76 1.92 -0.76
C ALA A 114 21.94 1.59 0.18
N ASP A 115 23.03 1.06 -0.37
CA ASP A 115 24.27 0.81 0.37
C ASP A 115 24.85 2.12 0.96
N ASP A 116 24.89 3.20 0.19
CA ASP A 116 25.41 4.50 0.65
C ASP A 116 24.58 5.05 1.84
N PHE A 117 23.25 4.96 1.78
CA PHE A 117 22.36 5.36 2.87
C PHE A 117 22.51 4.44 4.10
N TYR A 118 22.58 3.13 3.89
CA TYR A 118 22.83 2.17 4.97
C TYR A 118 24.15 2.49 5.69
N ASP A 119 25.25 2.63 4.96
CA ASP A 119 26.58 2.91 5.52
C ASP A 119 26.59 4.23 6.29
N ALA A 120 25.91 5.26 5.79
CA ALA A 120 25.82 6.53 6.49
C ALA A 120 24.97 6.46 7.78
N SER A 121 23.89 5.67 7.79
CA SER A 121 23.08 5.43 8.98
C SER A 121 23.84 4.66 10.07
N MET A 122 24.78 3.79 9.65
CA MET A 122 25.59 2.97 10.54
C MET A 122 26.86 3.66 11.05
N ALA A 123 27.32 4.71 10.37
CA ALA A 123 28.52 5.44 10.74
C ALA A 123 28.28 6.43 11.90
N ARG A 124 28.16 5.88 13.12
CA ARG A 124 27.93 6.63 14.37
C ARG A 124 29.09 6.45 15.36
N SER A 125 29.50 7.53 16.04
CA SER A 125 30.67 7.55 16.93
C SER A 125 30.43 8.13 18.34
N ASP A 126 29.20 8.55 18.66
CA ASP A 126 28.84 9.19 19.94
C ASP A 126 28.43 8.19 21.04
N GLY A 127 28.59 6.89 20.81
CA GLY A 127 28.28 5.83 21.77
C GLY A 127 26.78 5.47 21.89
N ARG A 128 25.90 6.14 21.14
CA ARG A 128 24.47 5.76 21.06
C ARG A 128 24.25 4.69 19.99
N PRO A 129 23.09 4.00 19.97
CA PRO A 129 22.81 2.96 18.98
C PRO A 129 22.90 3.49 17.55
N ALA A 130 23.60 2.75 16.69
CA ALA A 130 23.48 2.86 15.24
C ALA A 130 22.24 2.05 14.82
N ILE A 131 21.33 2.68 14.09
CA ILE A 131 20.08 2.07 13.61
C ILE A 131 20.08 2.21 12.09
N PRO A 132 20.03 1.10 11.33
CA PRO A 132 19.91 1.14 9.89
C PRO A 132 18.66 1.91 9.46
N VAL A 133 18.82 2.78 8.46
CA VAL A 133 17.67 3.37 7.75
C VAL A 133 16.98 2.28 6.93
N ILE A 134 15.66 2.37 6.78
CA ILE A 134 14.89 1.53 5.83
C ILE A 134 14.42 2.36 4.63
N TRP A 135 14.31 1.73 3.47
CA TRP A 135 13.83 2.39 2.24
C TRP A 135 12.42 1.90 1.88
N GLY A 136 11.46 2.84 1.75
CA GLY A 136 10.10 2.61 1.23
C GLY A 136 9.89 2.99 -0.25
N THR A 137 9.11 2.20 -0.99
CA THR A 137 8.71 2.52 -2.39
C THR A 137 7.24 2.19 -2.66
N ASP A 138 6.62 2.91 -3.60
CA ASP A 138 5.33 2.52 -4.19
C ASP A 138 5.54 1.42 -5.25
N ALA A 139 5.41 0.14 -4.87
CA ALA A 139 5.38 -1.00 -5.80
C ALA A 139 3.93 -1.50 -5.98
N VAL A 140 3.10 -0.72 -6.68
CA VAL A 140 1.64 -0.89 -6.71
C VAL A 140 1.14 -1.87 -7.78
N HIS A 141 1.99 -2.26 -8.72
CA HIS A 141 1.70 -3.29 -9.73
C HIS A 141 2.99 -3.96 -10.22
N GLY A 142 3.83 -4.38 -9.26
CA GLY A 142 5.24 -4.71 -9.48
C GLY A 142 6.14 -3.57 -8.99
N ASN A 143 7.46 -3.71 -9.08
CA ASN A 143 8.40 -2.66 -8.67
C ASN A 143 8.48 -1.54 -9.73
N ASN A 144 7.34 -0.90 -9.98
CA ASN A 144 7.06 -0.05 -11.13
C ASN A 144 7.94 1.21 -11.29
N ASN A 145 8.68 1.59 -10.25
CA ASN A 145 9.61 2.72 -10.30
C ASN A 145 11.00 2.32 -10.85
N ILE A 146 11.28 1.02 -10.99
CA ILE A 146 12.58 0.53 -11.44
C ILE A 146 12.52 0.15 -12.93
N PRO A 147 13.30 0.81 -13.81
CA PRO A 147 13.40 0.41 -15.20
C PRO A 147 13.78 -1.06 -15.37
N GLY A 148 12.95 -1.80 -16.12
CA GLY A 148 13.14 -3.23 -16.38
C GLY A 148 12.44 -4.17 -15.39
N ALA A 149 11.82 -3.64 -14.33
CA ALA A 149 10.96 -4.43 -13.45
C ALA A 149 9.70 -4.94 -14.18
N THR A 150 9.11 -6.01 -13.67
CA THR A 150 7.86 -6.56 -14.21
C THR A 150 6.71 -5.62 -13.89
N LEU A 151 5.91 -5.28 -14.90
CA LEU A 151 4.65 -4.55 -14.71
C LEU A 151 3.47 -5.51 -14.80
N PHE A 152 2.83 -5.76 -13.67
CA PHE A 152 1.59 -6.51 -13.60
C PHE A 152 0.39 -5.62 -14.01
N PRO A 153 -0.75 -6.21 -14.40
CA PRO A 153 -2.00 -5.46 -14.55
C PRO A 153 -2.32 -4.69 -13.26
N HIS A 154 -2.89 -3.49 -13.40
CA HIS A 154 -3.42 -2.78 -12.23
C HIS A 154 -4.58 -3.54 -11.57
N ASN A 155 -4.84 -3.18 -10.31
CA ASN A 155 -5.71 -3.90 -9.41
C ASN A 155 -7.11 -4.15 -9.98
N ILE A 156 -7.71 -3.23 -10.73
CA ILE A 156 -9.04 -3.46 -11.35
C ILE A 156 -9.08 -4.71 -12.25
N GLY A 157 -8.00 -4.95 -13.00
CA GLY A 157 -7.86 -6.15 -13.83
C GLY A 157 -7.57 -7.40 -13.00
N LEU A 158 -6.73 -7.28 -11.98
CA LEU A 158 -6.42 -8.39 -11.06
C LEU A 158 -7.64 -8.80 -10.22
N GLY A 159 -8.48 -7.85 -9.86
CA GLY A 159 -9.76 -8.10 -9.24
C GLY A 159 -10.65 -8.91 -10.18
N ALA A 160 -10.79 -8.50 -11.44
CA ALA A 160 -11.58 -9.23 -12.44
C ALA A 160 -11.13 -10.69 -12.64
N ALA A 161 -9.85 -11.02 -12.39
CA ALA A 161 -9.34 -12.38 -12.46
C ALA A 161 -9.91 -13.33 -11.39
N ARG A 162 -10.35 -12.80 -10.23
CA ARG A 162 -10.90 -13.58 -9.10
C ARG A 162 -10.01 -14.76 -8.67
N ASP A 163 -8.69 -14.52 -8.66
CA ASP A 163 -7.67 -15.52 -8.35
C ASP A 163 -6.78 -15.06 -7.20
N ARG A 164 -7.09 -15.59 -6.01
CA ARG A 164 -6.39 -15.26 -4.77
C ARG A 164 -4.95 -15.79 -4.75
N ASP A 165 -4.69 -16.93 -5.38
CA ASP A 165 -3.36 -17.54 -5.35
C ASP A 165 -2.42 -16.81 -6.30
N LEU A 166 -2.93 -16.35 -7.44
CA LEU A 166 -2.23 -15.41 -8.32
C LEU A 166 -1.80 -14.14 -7.56
N MET A 167 -2.66 -13.57 -6.72
CA MET A 167 -2.30 -12.38 -5.94
C MET A 167 -1.15 -12.61 -4.97
N ARG A 168 -1.05 -13.81 -4.38
CA ARG A 168 0.09 -14.18 -3.54
C ARG A 168 1.37 -14.29 -4.35
N GLU A 169 1.30 -14.90 -5.53
CA GLU A 169 2.45 -15.04 -6.42
C GLU A 169 2.95 -13.67 -6.90
N ILE A 170 2.05 -12.78 -7.34
CA ILE A 170 2.38 -11.40 -7.71
C ILE A 170 3.04 -10.66 -6.55
N GLY A 171 2.51 -10.80 -5.32
CA GLY A 171 3.11 -10.23 -4.13
C GLY A 171 4.55 -10.72 -3.88
N HIS A 172 4.81 -12.02 -4.09
CA HIS A 172 6.15 -12.59 -3.94
C HIS A 172 7.11 -12.11 -5.01
N VAL A 173 6.72 -12.11 -6.28
CA VAL A 173 7.57 -11.60 -7.37
C VAL A 173 7.89 -10.12 -7.14
N THR A 174 6.89 -9.33 -6.74
CA THR A 174 7.10 -7.91 -6.40
C THR A 174 8.12 -7.77 -5.27
N ALA A 175 8.02 -8.57 -4.21
CA ALA A 175 8.98 -8.52 -3.11
C ALA A 175 10.41 -8.92 -3.52
N ILE A 176 10.57 -9.93 -4.38
CA ILE A 176 11.88 -10.31 -4.93
C ILE A 176 12.49 -9.14 -5.70
N GLU A 177 11.72 -8.53 -6.61
CA GLU A 177 12.21 -7.40 -7.43
C GLU A 177 12.49 -6.14 -6.59
N THR A 178 11.71 -5.90 -5.53
CA THR A 178 11.94 -4.79 -4.58
C THR A 178 13.20 -5.03 -3.74
N ALA A 179 13.35 -6.22 -3.17
CA ALA A 179 14.54 -6.58 -2.39
C ALA A 179 15.82 -6.57 -3.24
N ALA A 180 15.75 -7.02 -4.51
CA ALA A 180 16.88 -6.99 -5.44
C ALA A 180 17.37 -5.57 -5.76
N ALA A 181 16.52 -4.55 -5.60
CA ALA A 181 16.89 -3.14 -5.74
C ALA A 181 17.42 -2.51 -4.43
N GLY A 182 17.55 -3.29 -3.35
CA GLY A 182 18.00 -2.79 -2.04
C GLY A 182 16.91 -2.06 -1.25
N ILE A 183 15.64 -2.29 -1.56
CA ILE A 183 14.50 -1.61 -0.93
C ILE A 183 13.79 -2.56 0.05
N ASP A 184 13.58 -2.12 1.29
CA ASP A 184 13.10 -2.97 2.39
C ASP A 184 11.58 -2.99 2.55
N TRP A 185 10.89 -2.01 1.99
CA TRP A 185 9.49 -1.71 2.31
C TRP A 185 8.71 -1.26 1.07
N THR A 186 7.55 -1.88 0.85
CA THR A 186 6.61 -1.50 -0.21
C THR A 186 5.27 -0.98 0.31
N PHE A 187 4.73 0.01 -0.39
CA PHE A 187 3.40 0.58 -0.14
C PHE A 187 2.31 -0.15 -0.93
N ALA A 188 2.12 -1.43 -0.65
CA ALA A 188 1.06 -2.26 -1.23
C ALA A 188 0.54 -3.29 -0.20
N PRO A 189 -0.74 -3.74 -0.32
CA PRO A 189 -1.72 -3.44 -1.37
C PRO A 189 -2.55 -2.17 -1.15
N THR A 190 -3.15 -1.65 -2.23
CA THR A 190 -4.25 -0.68 -2.19
C THR A 190 -5.58 -1.40 -1.96
N LEU A 191 -6.23 -1.12 -0.82
CA LEU A 191 -7.47 -1.75 -0.36
C LEU A 191 -8.69 -0.82 -0.44
N ALA A 192 -8.63 0.23 -1.26
CA ALA A 192 -9.74 1.13 -1.50
C ALA A 192 -10.95 0.38 -2.06
N VAL A 193 -12.14 0.54 -1.48
CA VAL A 193 -13.40 0.04 -2.06
C VAL A 193 -14.04 1.20 -2.81
N VAL A 194 -13.85 1.24 -4.12
CA VAL A 194 -14.30 2.37 -4.95
C VAL A 194 -15.79 2.26 -5.23
N ARG A 195 -16.52 3.33 -4.93
CA ARG A 195 -17.98 3.39 -5.07
C ARG A 195 -18.46 4.33 -6.17
N ASP A 196 -17.53 5.04 -6.81
CA ASP A 196 -17.80 5.99 -7.89
C ASP A 196 -16.61 6.05 -8.86
N ASP A 197 -16.80 5.51 -10.06
CA ASP A 197 -15.73 5.31 -11.05
C ASP A 197 -15.10 6.61 -11.55
N ARG A 198 -15.70 7.78 -11.27
CA ARG A 198 -15.13 9.08 -11.62
C ARG A 198 -13.83 9.38 -10.86
N TRP A 199 -13.53 8.64 -9.79
CA TRP A 199 -12.28 8.80 -9.06
C TRP A 199 -11.07 8.45 -9.95
N GLY A 200 -10.04 9.31 -9.93
CA GLY A 200 -8.84 9.11 -10.74
C GLY A 200 -8.04 7.85 -10.38
N ARG A 201 -8.30 7.24 -9.23
CA ARG A 201 -7.62 6.04 -8.73
C ARG A 201 -8.49 4.77 -8.78
N THR A 202 -9.60 4.79 -9.52
CA THR A 202 -10.49 3.63 -9.68
C THR A 202 -9.73 2.36 -10.10
N TYR A 203 -8.72 2.49 -10.96
CA TYR A 203 -7.91 1.35 -11.42
C TYR A 203 -7.05 0.70 -10.32
N GLU A 204 -6.78 1.40 -9.22
CA GLU A 204 -6.01 0.91 -8.08
C GLU A 204 -6.85 0.10 -7.09
N SER A 205 -8.17 0.05 -7.26
CA SER A 205 -9.05 -0.86 -6.52
C SER A 205 -9.21 -2.19 -7.24
N TYR A 206 -9.26 -3.29 -6.49
CA TYR A 206 -9.61 -4.59 -7.08
C TYR A 206 -11.10 -4.69 -7.44
N SER A 207 -11.97 -4.03 -6.68
CA SER A 207 -13.42 -4.10 -6.91
C SER A 207 -14.18 -3.03 -6.14
N GLU A 208 -15.39 -2.72 -6.60
CA GLU A 208 -16.41 -2.06 -5.78
C GLU A 208 -16.95 -2.96 -4.65
N GLU A 209 -16.74 -4.28 -4.73
CA GLU A 209 -17.20 -5.26 -3.75
C GLU A 209 -16.17 -5.47 -2.62
N PRO A 210 -16.50 -5.17 -1.35
CA PRO A 210 -15.54 -5.24 -0.24
C PRO A 210 -15.06 -6.66 0.08
N THR A 211 -15.83 -7.69 -0.29
CA THR A 211 -15.45 -9.09 -0.06
C THR A 211 -14.21 -9.49 -0.87
N ILE A 212 -14.01 -8.89 -2.04
CA ILE A 212 -12.86 -9.17 -2.90
C ILE A 212 -11.60 -8.53 -2.34
N GLN A 213 -11.72 -7.28 -1.86
CA GLN A 213 -10.67 -6.59 -1.13
C GLN A 213 -10.21 -7.41 0.09
N ALA A 214 -11.17 -7.90 0.89
CA ALA A 214 -10.88 -8.72 2.06
C ALA A 214 -10.20 -10.05 1.73
N ASP A 215 -10.60 -10.71 0.64
CA ASP A 215 -10.02 -12.00 0.22
C ASP A 215 -8.57 -11.85 -0.27
N TYR A 216 -8.29 -10.78 -1.04
CA TYR A 216 -6.98 -10.52 -1.62
C TYR A 216 -5.97 -9.94 -0.62
N ALA A 217 -6.40 -9.11 0.34
CA ALA A 217 -5.51 -8.42 1.27
C ALA A 217 -4.51 -9.36 1.95
N GLY A 218 -5.01 -10.47 2.53
CA GLY A 218 -4.15 -11.44 3.20
C GLY A 218 -3.20 -12.17 2.24
N ALA A 219 -3.65 -12.47 1.01
CA ALA A 219 -2.83 -13.18 0.03
C ALA A 219 -1.66 -12.32 -0.47
N VAL A 220 -1.91 -11.05 -0.78
CA VAL A 220 -0.84 -10.11 -1.18
C VAL A 220 0.15 -9.90 -0.04
N ILE A 221 -0.34 -9.68 1.20
CA ILE A 221 0.54 -9.50 2.37
C ILE A 221 1.40 -10.75 2.62
N GLU A 222 0.84 -11.96 2.51
CA GLU A 222 1.61 -13.21 2.61
C GLU A 222 2.65 -13.33 1.49
N GLY A 223 2.31 -12.91 0.26
CA GLY A 223 3.25 -12.89 -0.85
C GLY A 223 4.41 -11.93 -0.59
N VAL A 224 4.10 -10.72 -0.11
CA VAL A 224 5.10 -9.66 0.10
C VAL A 224 6.00 -9.95 1.30
N GLN A 225 5.41 -10.32 2.44
CA GLN A 225 6.13 -10.46 3.72
C GLN A 225 6.52 -11.90 4.05
N GLY A 226 6.02 -12.89 3.30
CA GLY A 226 6.04 -14.29 3.73
C GLY A 226 5.00 -14.59 4.82
N LYS A 227 4.74 -15.88 5.05
CA LYS A 227 3.71 -16.29 6.01
C LYS A 227 4.23 -16.22 7.45
N VAL A 228 3.52 -15.49 8.31
CA VAL A 228 3.81 -15.40 9.75
C VAL A 228 4.03 -16.78 10.37
N GLY A 229 5.13 -16.92 11.11
CA GLY A 229 5.50 -18.16 11.81
C GLY A 229 6.22 -19.20 10.94
N THR A 230 6.46 -18.91 9.66
CA THR A 230 7.35 -19.71 8.82
C THR A 230 8.73 -19.06 8.72
N LYS A 231 9.71 -19.82 8.22
CA LYS A 231 11.06 -19.31 7.90
C LYS A 231 11.08 -18.25 6.78
N GLU A 232 9.97 -18.13 6.05
CA GLU A 232 9.83 -17.18 4.94
C GLU A 232 9.42 -15.81 5.45
N PHE A 233 8.86 -15.70 6.66
CA PHE A 233 8.41 -14.43 7.20
C PHE A 233 9.58 -13.45 7.34
N LEU A 234 9.54 -12.37 6.56
CA LEU A 234 10.59 -11.36 6.42
C LEU A 234 11.97 -11.97 6.11
N ALA A 235 11.98 -13.03 5.29
CA ALA A 235 13.20 -13.59 4.71
C ALA A 235 13.86 -12.62 3.71
N PRO A 236 15.11 -12.85 3.27
CA PRO A 236 15.83 -11.92 2.39
C PRO A 236 15.16 -11.62 1.03
N ASP A 237 14.23 -12.46 0.58
CA ASP A 237 13.44 -12.28 -0.64
C ASP A 237 12.03 -11.69 -0.37
N ARG A 238 11.83 -11.16 0.84
CA ARG A 238 10.60 -10.50 1.31
C ARG A 238 10.88 -9.07 1.71
N VAL A 239 9.84 -8.26 1.70
CA VAL A 239 9.88 -6.85 2.13
C VAL A 239 8.72 -6.55 3.07
N ILE A 240 8.79 -5.44 3.80
CA ILE A 240 7.70 -4.94 4.64
C ILE A 240 6.56 -4.49 3.73
N ALA A 241 5.30 -4.71 4.13
CA ALA A 241 4.11 -4.27 3.39
C ALA A 241 3.37 -3.15 4.11
N THR A 242 2.72 -2.25 3.36
CA THR A 242 1.76 -1.27 3.87
C THR A 242 0.43 -1.40 3.16
N THR A 243 -0.63 -1.70 3.92
CA THR A 243 -2.01 -1.59 3.43
C THR A 243 -2.42 -0.12 3.36
N LYS A 244 -2.98 0.31 2.22
CA LYS A 244 -3.37 1.72 2.01
C LYS A 244 -4.73 1.88 1.31
N HIS A 245 -5.43 3.01 1.44
CA HIS A 245 -5.24 4.07 2.44
C HIS A 245 -6.29 3.87 3.52
N PHE A 246 -5.91 4.03 4.78
CA PHE A 246 -6.84 3.95 5.89
C PHE A 246 -7.42 5.35 6.17
N LEU A 247 -8.71 5.63 5.96
CA LEU A 247 -9.74 4.77 5.39
C LEU A 247 -10.73 5.56 4.52
N GLY A 248 -11.45 4.87 3.65
CA GLY A 248 -12.62 5.42 2.95
C GLY A 248 -12.28 6.30 1.75
N ASP A 249 -11.05 6.26 1.26
CA ASP A 249 -10.59 6.99 0.06
C ASP A 249 -11.44 6.71 -1.19
N GLY A 250 -11.95 5.48 -1.37
CA GLY A 250 -12.85 5.12 -2.48
C GLY A 250 -14.30 5.63 -2.37
N GLY A 251 -14.67 6.32 -1.29
CA GLY A 251 -16.05 6.71 -0.95
C GLY A 251 -16.40 8.19 -1.16
N THR A 252 -15.55 8.97 -1.81
CA THR A 252 -15.61 10.44 -1.85
C THR A 252 -16.59 11.04 -2.88
N GLY A 253 -17.44 10.21 -3.50
CA GLY A 253 -18.25 10.62 -4.65
C GLY A 253 -17.41 10.95 -5.88
N GLY A 254 -16.30 10.24 -6.07
CA GLY A 254 -15.45 10.34 -7.26
C GLY A 254 -14.41 11.47 -7.23
N ARG A 255 -14.26 12.19 -6.11
CA ARG A 255 -13.30 13.30 -5.99
C ARG A 255 -12.05 12.84 -5.25
N ASP A 256 -10.89 12.96 -5.90
CA ASP A 256 -9.64 12.64 -5.21
C ASP A 256 -9.44 13.52 -3.98
N GLN A 257 -9.06 12.89 -2.86
CA GLN A 257 -8.93 13.54 -1.54
C GLN A 257 -10.22 14.25 -1.06
N GLY A 258 -11.37 13.83 -1.59
CA GLY A 258 -12.67 14.40 -1.24
C GLY A 258 -13.21 13.94 0.11
N ASP A 259 -14.45 14.34 0.38
CA ASP A 259 -15.16 14.01 1.62
C ASP A 259 -15.98 12.72 1.44
N THR A 260 -15.72 11.71 2.26
CA THR A 260 -16.44 10.43 2.23
C THR A 260 -17.66 10.48 3.12
N LYS A 261 -18.84 10.45 2.49
CA LYS A 261 -20.14 10.53 3.15
C LYS A 261 -20.84 9.19 3.09
N VAL A 262 -20.75 8.42 4.17
CA VAL A 262 -21.43 7.13 4.31
C VAL A 262 -22.69 7.34 5.15
N PRO A 263 -23.90 7.01 4.64
CA PRO A 263 -25.16 7.15 5.36
C PRO A 263 -25.29 6.22 6.57
#